data_AF-A0A3D3I3M1-F1
#
_entry.id   AF-A0A3D3I3M1-F1
#
_cell.length_a   1.000
_cell.length_b   1.000
_cell.length_c   1.000
_cell.angle_alpha   90.00
_cell.angle_beta   90.00
_cell.angle_gamma   90.00
#
_symmetry.space_group_name_H-M   'P 1'
#
loop_
_entity.id
_entity.type
_entity.pdbx_description
1 polymer ?
#
loop_
_entity_poly.entity_id
_entity_poly.type
_entity_poly.pdbx_seq_one_letter_code
_entity_poly.pdbx_strand_id
1 'polypeptide(L)'
;MSKDGRCLRWFAAMGLALMAMLATAQVTTGSEQTEPTSPHVRVVSGPELPQRILLIPVDDRPAVTQFPQMIGAMAGATVETPPRELIGRFTQPGKPEAIMAWMATQNLKEYDAVVVSMDMIAYGGLIASRVERTSYNLAIQRIRQFWALRRTAPQTKFYGFGAIMRVAPTGTRENRDWRDILAKYAEEKADYGTQPTAAQRNRLQDLARRVPAADLASYERARDRNFRVNQELIRMRQQNAFTFLLLGEDDSKPTGPQKIERQRYADMAKNLNLKEDQMTMAAGIDQVANLLVSRAMSDSVAWAPRVRVVYADEDGRRTIGNYESLPIEDSLQSQLRASGATVAGPNEDFDYSLYVNTPDPDQYSLDAFLGSLESEVDQGFPVAVADTNLGKGGIA
;
A
#
# COMPACT_ATOMS: atom_id res chain seq x y z
N MET A 1 32.39 17.10 12.44
CA MET A 1 31.22 17.53 13.25
C MET A 1 29.98 17.33 12.38
N SER A 2 29.37 16.14 12.45
CA SER A 2 28.26 15.72 11.58
C SER A 2 26.91 16.19 12.14
N LYS A 3 25.98 16.50 11.22
CA LYS A 3 24.55 16.76 11.47
C LYS A 3 23.71 15.55 11.05
N ASP A 4 24.18 14.35 11.37
CA ASP A 4 23.44 13.09 11.21
C ASP A 4 23.07 12.57 12.58
N GLY A 5 21.87 12.91 13.04
CA GLY A 5 21.40 12.57 14.39
C GLY A 5 19.89 12.67 14.59
N ARG A 6 19.08 12.66 13.52
CA ARG A 6 17.61 12.71 13.60
C ARG A 6 16.90 11.41 13.21
N CYS A 7 17.65 10.32 12.99
CA CYS A 7 17.09 9.00 12.67
C CYS A 7 17.03 8.03 13.87
N LEU A 8 17.34 8.48 15.09
CA LEU A 8 17.55 7.57 16.23
C LEU A 8 16.96 8.11 17.55
N ARG A 9 15.69 8.52 17.56
CA ARG A 9 14.96 8.87 18.80
C ARG A 9 13.45 8.71 18.66
N TRP A 10 12.93 7.51 18.41
CA TRP A 10 11.50 7.20 18.62
C TRP A 10 11.34 5.69 18.88
N PHE A 11 11.70 5.26 20.10
CA PHE A 11 11.39 3.93 20.65
C PHE A 11 11.31 4.05 22.17
N ALA A 12 10.09 4.03 22.71
CA ALA A 12 9.75 3.53 24.05
C ALA A 12 8.27 3.83 24.34
N ALA A 13 7.36 2.89 23.99
CA ALA A 13 6.10 2.63 24.70
C ALA A 13 5.27 1.61 23.92
N MET A 14 5.51 0.31 24.14
CA MET A 14 4.48 -0.73 24.00
C MET A 14 5.04 -2.02 24.56
N GLY A 15 4.80 -2.21 25.85
CA GLY A 15 5.25 -3.35 26.62
C GLY A 15 4.63 -3.30 27.99
N LEU A 16 3.30 -3.37 28.07
CA LEU A 16 2.52 -3.64 29.28
C LEU A 16 1.01 -3.71 28.95
N ALA A 17 0.59 -4.84 28.37
CA ALA A 17 -0.81 -5.27 28.40
C ALA A 17 -0.92 -6.79 28.11
N LEU A 18 0.02 -7.58 28.63
CA LEU A 18 -0.02 -9.04 28.51
C LEU A 18 0.39 -9.71 29.83
N MET A 19 -0.39 -9.48 30.87
CA MET A 19 -0.42 -10.31 32.09
C MET A 19 -1.70 -10.00 32.88
N ALA A 20 -2.84 -10.56 32.47
CA ALA A 20 -4.00 -10.73 33.36
C ALA A 20 -5.07 -11.64 32.73
N MET A 21 -4.73 -12.86 32.29
CA MET A 21 -5.74 -13.91 32.11
C MET A 21 -5.12 -15.27 32.39
N LEU A 22 -4.99 -15.60 33.68
CA LEU A 22 -4.81 -16.97 34.18
C LEU A 22 -5.25 -17.00 35.66
N ALA A 23 -6.19 -17.89 35.96
CA ALA A 23 -6.90 -18.10 37.24
C ALA A 23 -7.95 -17.02 37.55
N THR A 24 -9.22 -17.32 37.82
CA THR A 24 -9.76 -18.40 38.66
C THR A 24 -11.16 -18.83 38.23
N ALA A 25 -11.45 -20.12 38.35
CA ALA A 25 -12.80 -20.65 38.43
C ALA A 25 -13.30 -20.58 39.88
N GLN A 26 -14.52 -20.10 40.12
CA GLN A 26 -15.53 -20.72 41.02
C GLN A 26 -16.82 -19.87 41.11
N VAL A 27 -17.92 -20.50 40.65
CA VAL A 27 -19.31 -20.53 41.16
C VAL A 27 -19.83 -19.39 42.05
N THR A 28 -20.89 -18.69 41.60
CA THR A 28 -22.22 -18.62 42.27
C THR A 28 -23.31 -17.91 41.43
N THR A 29 -24.41 -18.65 41.22
CA THR A 29 -25.84 -18.27 41.16
C THR A 29 -26.31 -16.86 40.76
N GLY A 30 -27.00 -16.80 39.61
CA GLY A 30 -28.43 -16.44 39.52
C GLY A 30 -28.83 -14.96 39.56
N SER A 31 -29.05 -14.37 38.38
CA SER A 31 -30.21 -13.52 38.07
C SER A 31 -30.34 -13.37 36.54
N GLU A 32 -31.53 -13.67 36.01
CA GLU A 32 -31.89 -13.37 34.62
C GLU A 32 -31.95 -11.85 34.45
N GLN A 33 -30.92 -11.28 33.84
CA GLN A 33 -31.01 -10.00 33.15
C GLN A 33 -30.82 -10.29 31.67
N THR A 34 -31.82 -9.93 30.88
CA THR A 34 -31.75 -9.93 29.42
C THR A 34 -30.64 -8.99 28.98
N GLU A 35 -29.47 -9.53 28.67
CA GLU A 35 -28.35 -8.79 28.10
C GLU A 35 -28.75 -8.22 26.73
N PRO A 36 -28.39 -6.96 26.44
CA PRO A 36 -28.42 -6.46 25.07
C PRO A 36 -27.43 -7.29 24.26
N THR A 37 -27.90 -7.84 23.13
CA THR A 37 -27.08 -8.62 22.20
C THR A 37 -25.92 -7.77 21.71
N SER A 38 -24.75 -7.95 22.34
CA SER A 38 -23.48 -7.47 21.83
C SER A 38 -23.30 -8.05 20.43
N PRO A 39 -22.89 -7.28 19.41
CA PRO A 39 -22.56 -7.86 18.13
C PRO A 39 -21.35 -8.76 18.36
N HIS A 40 -21.62 -10.06 18.42
CA HIS A 40 -20.60 -11.07 18.53
C HIS A 40 -19.61 -10.84 17.40
N VAL A 41 -18.36 -10.55 17.75
CA VAL A 41 -17.23 -10.83 16.87
C VAL A 41 -17.46 -12.26 16.40
N ARG A 42 -17.77 -12.44 15.12
CA ARG A 42 -17.74 -13.77 14.53
C ARG A 42 -16.27 -14.18 14.59
N VAL A 43 -15.92 -14.94 15.64
CA VAL A 43 -14.75 -15.81 15.59
C VAL A 43 -15.09 -16.78 14.47
N VAL A 44 -14.63 -16.46 13.26
CA VAL A 44 -14.83 -17.30 12.10
C VAL A 44 -14.01 -18.56 12.36
N SER A 45 -14.66 -19.61 12.86
CA SER A 45 -14.17 -20.98 12.78
C SER A 45 -14.27 -21.44 11.33
N GLY A 46 -13.44 -20.83 10.48
CA GLY A 46 -13.25 -21.15 9.08
C GLY A 46 -12.02 -22.05 8.89
N PRO A 47 -11.68 -22.42 7.64
CA PRO A 47 -10.41 -23.08 7.34
C PRO A 47 -9.26 -22.32 8.00
N GLU A 48 -8.22 -23.04 8.45
CA GLU A 48 -7.07 -22.42 9.12
C GLU A 48 -6.59 -21.20 8.30
N LEU A 49 -6.46 -20.04 8.98
CA LEU A 49 -5.84 -18.83 8.41
C LEU A 49 -4.52 -19.20 7.71
N PRO A 50 -4.06 -18.47 6.68
CA PRO A 50 -2.84 -18.87 5.99
C PRO A 50 -1.71 -18.92 7.02
N GLN A 51 -1.11 -20.10 7.17
CA GLN A 51 -0.07 -20.30 8.15
C GLN A 51 1.27 -19.77 7.61
N ARG A 52 1.43 -19.74 6.28
CA ARG A 52 2.68 -19.33 5.62
C ARG A 52 2.42 -18.43 4.41
N ILE A 53 2.98 -17.24 4.46
CA ILE A 53 2.96 -16.25 3.38
C ILE A 53 4.40 -15.93 2.97
N LEU A 54 4.70 -16.03 1.68
CA LEU A 54 5.98 -15.55 1.14
C LEU A 54 5.83 -14.10 0.66
N LEU A 55 6.65 -13.20 1.16
CA LEU A 55 6.65 -11.78 0.79
C LEU A 55 7.94 -11.40 0.05
N ILE A 56 7.80 -10.92 -1.18
CA ILE A 56 8.84 -10.16 -1.88
C ILE A 56 8.50 -8.67 -1.75
N PRO A 57 9.19 -7.93 -0.88
CA PRO A 57 8.88 -6.52 -0.61
C PRO A 57 9.39 -5.60 -1.74
N VAL A 58 8.94 -4.35 -1.73
CA VAL A 58 9.34 -3.34 -2.73
C VAL A 58 10.75 -2.77 -2.48
N ASP A 59 11.23 -2.82 -1.24
CA ASP A 59 12.59 -2.49 -0.78
C ASP A 59 12.82 -3.04 0.65
N ASP A 60 13.93 -2.65 1.30
CA ASP A 60 14.33 -3.14 2.63
C ASP A 60 13.83 -2.32 3.83
N ARG A 61 12.93 -1.34 3.62
CA ARG A 61 12.41 -0.50 4.71
C ARG A 61 11.48 -1.31 5.64
N PRO A 62 11.47 -1.04 6.96
CA PRO A 62 10.58 -1.71 7.90
C PRO A 62 9.09 -1.65 7.52
N ALA A 63 8.63 -0.52 6.98
CA ALA A 63 7.23 -0.32 6.62
C ALA A 63 6.70 -1.31 5.56
N VAL A 64 7.59 -1.84 4.72
CA VAL A 64 7.25 -2.77 3.61
C VAL A 64 7.76 -4.19 3.87
N THR A 65 8.40 -4.44 5.02
CA THR A 65 8.95 -5.74 5.42
C THR A 65 8.46 -6.16 6.80
N GLN A 66 8.92 -5.47 7.84
CA GLN A 66 8.60 -5.76 9.23
C GLN A 66 7.11 -5.58 9.55
N PHE A 67 6.46 -4.54 9.02
CA PHE A 67 5.04 -4.31 9.29
C PHE A 67 4.13 -5.40 8.70
N PRO A 68 4.32 -5.86 7.44
CA PRO A 68 3.60 -7.02 6.94
C PRO A 68 3.84 -8.28 7.77
N GLN A 69 5.06 -8.48 8.28
CA GLN A 69 5.38 -9.60 9.18
C GLN A 69 4.63 -9.51 10.52
N MET A 70 4.57 -8.33 11.11
CA MET A 70 3.82 -8.09 12.34
C MET A 70 2.32 -8.33 12.13
N ILE A 71 1.76 -7.86 11.01
CA ILE A 71 0.35 -8.09 10.66
C ILE A 71 0.05 -9.58 10.52
N GLY A 72 0.91 -10.33 9.82
CA GLY A 72 0.76 -11.79 9.74
C GLY A 72 0.82 -12.45 11.12
N ALA A 73 1.82 -12.08 11.93
CA ALA A 73 2.01 -12.64 13.26
C ALA A 73 0.83 -12.39 14.21
N MET A 74 0.16 -11.23 14.11
CA MET A 74 -1.06 -10.93 14.88
C MET A 74 -2.19 -11.93 14.61
N ALA A 75 -2.24 -12.52 13.41
CA ALA A 75 -3.22 -13.52 13.01
C ALA A 75 -2.68 -14.96 13.09
N GLY A 76 -1.47 -15.17 13.65
CA GLY A 76 -0.82 -16.48 13.73
C GLY A 76 -0.13 -16.94 12.43
N ALA A 77 -0.04 -16.08 11.42
CA ALA A 77 0.62 -16.38 10.15
C ALA A 77 2.13 -16.04 10.21
N THR A 78 2.95 -16.87 9.57
CA THR A 78 4.37 -16.54 9.33
C THR A 78 4.53 -15.87 7.97
N VAL A 79 5.15 -14.69 7.94
CA VAL A 79 5.49 -13.99 6.69
C VAL A 79 7.00 -14.04 6.47
N GLU A 80 7.41 -14.80 5.46
CA GLU A 80 8.81 -15.04 5.13
C GLU A 80 9.28 -14.09 4.03
N THR A 81 10.47 -13.52 4.17
CA THR A 81 11.07 -12.61 3.17
C THR A 81 12.42 -13.13 2.71
N PRO A 82 12.89 -12.76 1.50
CA PRO A 82 14.22 -13.14 1.05
C PRO A 82 15.30 -12.54 1.98
N PRO A 83 16.51 -13.13 2.01
CA PRO A 83 17.66 -12.55 2.70
C PRO A 83 17.85 -11.08 2.30
N ARG A 84 18.07 -10.22 3.31
CA ARG A 84 18.07 -8.75 3.14
C ARG A 84 19.07 -8.28 2.09
N GLU A 85 20.21 -8.97 1.93
CA GLU A 85 21.25 -8.69 0.95
C GLU A 85 20.84 -8.93 -0.52
N LEU A 86 19.69 -9.55 -0.75
CA LEU A 86 19.08 -9.69 -2.07
C LEU A 86 18.10 -8.55 -2.39
N ILE A 87 17.56 -7.91 -1.36
CA ILE A 87 16.54 -6.86 -1.45
C ILE A 87 17.21 -5.51 -1.76
N GLY A 88 16.56 -4.70 -2.60
CA GLY A 88 17.03 -3.35 -2.89
C GLY A 88 17.04 -2.44 -1.66
N ARG A 89 18.11 -1.65 -1.52
CA ARG A 89 18.31 -0.71 -0.42
C ARG A 89 18.59 0.69 -0.96
N PHE A 90 17.64 1.60 -0.75
CA PHE A 90 17.74 2.97 -1.24
C PHE A 90 18.08 3.03 -2.75
N THR A 91 19.25 3.57 -3.13
CA THR A 91 19.69 3.68 -4.53
C THR A 91 20.44 2.45 -5.05
N GLN A 92 20.71 1.47 -4.17
CA GLN A 92 21.26 0.18 -4.55
C GLN A 92 20.12 -0.76 -4.92
N PRO A 93 20.01 -1.18 -6.20
CA PRO A 93 18.99 -2.13 -6.60
C PRO A 93 19.25 -3.50 -5.97
N GLY A 94 18.18 -4.24 -5.73
CA GLY A 94 18.22 -5.64 -5.35
C GLY A 94 18.68 -6.53 -6.49
N LYS A 95 18.59 -7.84 -6.28
CA LYS A 95 19.10 -8.87 -7.20
C LYS A 95 17.93 -9.74 -7.71
N PRO A 96 17.19 -9.32 -8.74
CA PRO A 96 15.98 -10.02 -9.17
C PRO A 96 16.19 -11.51 -9.48
N GLU A 97 17.27 -11.84 -10.19
CA GLU A 97 17.60 -13.22 -10.53
C GLU A 97 17.92 -14.06 -9.29
N ALA A 98 18.62 -13.49 -8.31
CA ALA A 98 18.93 -14.17 -7.04
C ALA A 98 17.68 -14.32 -6.16
N ILE A 99 16.78 -13.34 -6.15
CA ILE A 99 15.47 -13.45 -5.49
C ILE A 99 14.67 -14.59 -6.10
N MET A 100 14.57 -14.65 -7.44
CA MET A 100 13.84 -15.74 -8.10
C MET A 100 14.49 -17.11 -7.85
N ALA A 101 15.83 -17.17 -7.79
CA ALA A 101 16.55 -18.38 -7.41
C ALA A 101 16.24 -18.81 -5.96
N TRP A 102 16.25 -17.86 -5.02
CA TRP A 102 15.85 -18.10 -3.63
C TRP A 102 14.39 -18.56 -3.52
N MET A 103 13.46 -17.93 -4.24
CA MET A 103 12.06 -18.36 -4.27
C MET A 103 11.92 -19.81 -4.77
N ALA A 104 12.71 -20.20 -5.76
CA ALA A 104 12.72 -21.57 -6.28
C ALA A 104 13.20 -22.61 -5.25
N THR A 105 13.96 -22.21 -4.22
CA THR A 105 14.35 -23.13 -3.13
C THR A 105 13.29 -23.28 -2.04
N GLN A 106 12.26 -22.43 -1.98
CA GLN A 106 11.28 -22.42 -0.89
C GLN A 106 10.13 -23.44 -1.05
N ASN A 107 10.08 -24.24 -2.13
CA ASN A 107 8.92 -25.08 -2.48
C ASN A 107 7.58 -24.31 -2.36
N LEU A 108 7.29 -23.45 -3.34
CA LEU A 108 6.15 -22.52 -3.30
C LEU A 108 4.77 -23.17 -3.04
N LYS A 109 4.63 -24.49 -3.24
CA LYS A 109 3.41 -25.25 -2.95
C LYS A 109 3.09 -25.36 -1.45
N GLU A 110 4.06 -25.12 -0.58
CA GLU A 110 3.88 -25.13 0.88
C GLU A 110 3.44 -23.78 1.44
N TYR A 111 3.36 -22.74 0.62
CA TYR A 111 2.81 -21.44 1.00
C TYR A 111 1.36 -21.35 0.57
N ASP A 112 0.54 -20.81 1.46
CA ASP A 112 -0.87 -20.51 1.20
C ASP A 112 -0.99 -19.31 0.24
N ALA A 113 -0.09 -18.34 0.39
CA ALA A 113 -0.05 -17.15 -0.43
C ALA A 113 1.37 -16.65 -0.69
N VAL A 114 1.54 -15.99 -1.84
CA VAL A 114 2.72 -15.22 -2.20
C VAL A 114 2.29 -13.78 -2.46
N VAL A 115 2.86 -12.83 -1.70
CA VAL A 115 2.72 -11.39 -1.93
C VAL A 115 4.02 -10.91 -2.58
N VAL A 116 3.94 -10.28 -3.76
CA VAL A 116 5.13 -9.99 -4.56
C VAL A 116 5.13 -8.61 -5.21
N SER A 117 6.18 -7.85 -4.92
CA SER A 117 6.51 -6.64 -5.64
C SER A 117 7.06 -6.98 -7.02
N MET A 118 6.32 -6.62 -8.05
CA MET A 118 6.77 -6.74 -9.44
C MET A 118 7.85 -5.73 -9.78
N ASP A 119 7.99 -4.63 -9.03
CA ASP A 119 9.14 -3.73 -9.16
C ASP A 119 10.44 -4.36 -8.66
N MET A 120 10.37 -5.16 -7.59
CA MET A 120 11.51 -5.96 -7.14
C MET A 120 11.92 -6.98 -8.19
N ILE A 121 10.95 -7.71 -8.77
CA ILE A 121 11.20 -8.69 -9.83
C ILE A 121 11.70 -8.03 -11.13
N ALA A 122 11.14 -6.90 -11.54
CA ALA A 122 11.49 -6.27 -12.81
C ALA A 122 12.82 -5.50 -12.71
N TYR A 123 12.99 -4.72 -11.64
CA TYR A 123 14.02 -3.68 -11.58
C TYR A 123 14.99 -3.84 -10.42
N GLY A 124 14.65 -4.62 -9.39
CA GLY A 124 15.37 -4.67 -8.13
C GLY A 124 14.87 -3.65 -7.10
N GLY A 125 13.62 -3.20 -7.20
CA GLY A 125 12.93 -2.46 -6.13
C GLY A 125 12.39 -1.09 -6.55
N LEU A 126 11.75 -0.40 -5.60
CA LEU A 126 11.00 0.83 -5.84
C LEU A 126 11.85 1.92 -6.50
N ILE A 127 12.99 2.29 -5.93
CA ILE A 127 13.83 3.35 -6.51
C ILE A 127 14.40 2.95 -7.87
N ALA A 128 14.71 1.66 -8.05
CA ALA A 128 15.19 1.14 -9.33
C ALA A 128 14.12 1.25 -10.43
N SER A 129 12.84 1.16 -10.08
CA SER A 129 11.73 1.34 -11.03
C SER A 129 11.59 2.79 -11.54
N ARG A 130 12.12 3.76 -10.79
CA ARG A 130 12.06 5.21 -11.09
C ARG A 130 13.16 5.71 -12.03
N VAL A 131 14.16 4.87 -12.34
CA VAL A 131 15.36 5.28 -13.10
C VAL A 131 15.58 4.40 -14.33
N GLU A 132 16.25 4.91 -15.35
CA GLU A 132 16.50 4.22 -16.61
C GLU A 132 17.72 3.28 -16.57
N ARG A 133 17.83 2.40 -15.56
CA ARG A 133 18.91 1.41 -15.47
C ARG A 133 18.57 0.07 -16.11
N THR A 134 17.30 -0.32 -16.02
CA THR A 134 16.78 -1.60 -16.55
C THR A 134 15.95 -1.31 -17.80
N SER A 135 16.24 -1.99 -18.91
CA SER A 135 15.46 -1.86 -20.14
C SER A 135 14.09 -2.53 -20.01
N TYR A 136 13.12 -2.11 -20.84
CA TYR A 136 11.82 -2.78 -20.92
C TYR A 136 11.97 -4.29 -21.20
N ASN A 137 12.83 -4.66 -22.16
CA ASN A 137 13.02 -6.06 -22.53
C ASN A 137 13.55 -6.92 -21.36
N LEU A 138 14.51 -6.39 -20.59
CA LEU A 138 15.04 -7.10 -19.42
C LEU A 138 13.99 -7.21 -18.31
N ALA A 139 13.21 -6.14 -18.05
CA ALA A 139 12.11 -6.18 -17.10
C ALA A 139 11.07 -7.25 -17.46
N ILE A 140 10.64 -7.30 -18.73
CA ILE A 140 9.69 -8.32 -19.20
C ILE A 140 10.28 -9.73 -19.17
N GLN A 141 11.57 -9.89 -19.50
CA GLN A 141 12.25 -11.18 -19.37
C GLN A 141 12.17 -11.71 -17.94
N ARG A 142 12.49 -10.88 -16.94
CA ARG A 142 12.41 -11.25 -15.52
C ARG A 142 10.99 -11.57 -15.07
N ILE A 143 10.01 -10.76 -15.50
CA ILE A 143 8.59 -11.02 -15.23
C ILE A 143 8.13 -12.36 -15.82
N ARG A 144 8.59 -12.72 -17.03
CA ARG A 144 8.31 -14.03 -17.64
C ARG A 144 8.97 -15.19 -16.88
N GLN A 145 10.18 -15.00 -16.37
CA GLN A 145 10.84 -15.98 -15.50
C GLN A 145 10.06 -16.20 -14.20
N PHE A 146 9.63 -15.11 -13.55
CA PHE A 146 8.74 -15.19 -12.39
C PHE A 146 7.44 -15.93 -12.73
N TRP A 147 6.83 -15.67 -13.89
CA TRP A 147 5.62 -16.37 -14.30
C TRP A 147 5.85 -17.88 -14.48
N ALA A 148 6.99 -18.28 -15.04
CA ALA A 148 7.36 -19.70 -15.12
C ALA A 148 7.48 -20.34 -13.73
N LEU A 149 8.10 -19.62 -12.78
CA LEU A 149 8.19 -20.07 -11.39
C LEU A 149 6.79 -20.22 -10.75
N ARG A 150 5.91 -19.23 -10.90
CA ARG A 150 4.51 -19.30 -10.42
C ARG A 150 3.78 -20.55 -10.92
N ARG A 151 4.00 -20.98 -12.17
CA ARG A 151 3.34 -22.17 -12.74
C ARG A 151 3.73 -23.47 -12.03
N THR A 152 4.81 -23.50 -11.27
CA THR A 152 5.21 -24.66 -10.46
C THR A 152 4.29 -24.87 -9.25
N ALA A 153 3.56 -23.84 -8.82
CA ALA A 153 2.63 -23.87 -7.68
C ALA A 153 1.24 -23.33 -8.09
N PRO A 154 0.47 -24.07 -8.91
CA PRO A 154 -0.78 -23.57 -9.49
C PRO A 154 -1.92 -23.38 -8.47
N GLN A 155 -1.82 -23.98 -7.28
CA GLN A 155 -2.82 -23.86 -6.21
C GLN A 155 -2.52 -22.72 -5.21
N THR A 156 -1.27 -22.26 -5.14
CA THR A 156 -0.86 -21.16 -4.28
C THR A 156 -1.46 -19.85 -4.78
N LYS A 157 -2.02 -19.03 -3.89
CA LYS A 157 -2.56 -17.72 -4.26
C LYS A 157 -1.42 -16.72 -4.47
N PHE A 158 -1.47 -15.92 -5.54
CA PHE A 158 -0.45 -14.91 -5.83
C PHE A 158 -1.07 -13.51 -5.84
N TYR A 159 -0.61 -12.65 -4.93
CA TYR A 159 -1.00 -11.26 -4.81
C TYR A 159 0.16 -10.40 -5.35
N GLY A 160 0.00 -9.92 -6.58
CA GLY A 160 1.02 -9.10 -7.23
C GLY A 160 0.78 -7.61 -6.99
N PHE A 161 1.85 -6.84 -6.91
CA PHE A 161 1.74 -5.39 -6.92
C PHE A 161 2.86 -4.67 -7.66
N GLY A 162 2.57 -3.47 -8.13
CA GLY A 162 3.54 -2.59 -8.81
C GLY A 162 3.29 -1.13 -8.51
N ALA A 163 4.31 -0.30 -8.66
CA ALA A 163 4.24 1.13 -8.46
C ALA A 163 3.83 1.86 -9.75
N ILE A 164 2.86 2.76 -9.63
CA ILE A 164 2.70 3.90 -10.54
C ILE A 164 3.75 4.93 -10.13
N MET A 165 4.66 5.25 -11.05
CA MET A 165 5.86 6.01 -10.73
C MET A 165 5.56 7.41 -10.17
N ARG A 166 6.27 7.79 -9.11
CA ARG A 166 6.20 9.12 -8.46
C ARG A 166 6.52 10.31 -9.34
N VAL A 167 5.88 11.45 -9.06
CA VAL A 167 6.00 12.68 -9.85
C VAL A 167 7.41 13.27 -9.78
N ALA A 168 7.91 13.53 -8.57
CA ALA A 168 9.26 14.06 -8.42
C ALA A 168 10.30 12.93 -8.43
N PRO A 169 11.48 13.07 -9.06
CA PRO A 169 12.56 12.11 -8.90
C PRO A 169 12.94 11.90 -7.42
N THR A 170 13.48 10.71 -7.10
CA THR A 170 14.05 10.43 -5.78
C THR A 170 15.10 11.50 -5.44
N GLY A 171 14.95 12.17 -4.30
CA GLY A 171 15.87 13.22 -3.89
C GLY A 171 17.28 12.69 -3.64
N THR A 172 18.27 13.28 -4.32
CA THR A 172 19.70 13.01 -4.14
C THR A 172 20.46 14.33 -4.01
N ARG A 173 21.76 14.30 -3.74
CA ARG A 173 22.56 15.54 -3.70
C ARG A 173 22.69 16.14 -5.10
N GLU A 174 22.77 15.28 -6.10
CA GLU A 174 23.03 15.58 -7.50
C GLU A 174 21.83 16.27 -8.19
N ASN A 175 20.60 15.97 -7.75
CA ASN A 175 19.39 16.51 -8.36
C ASN A 175 18.67 17.59 -7.55
N ARG A 176 19.26 18.05 -6.44
CA ARG A 176 18.63 19.00 -5.52
C ARG A 176 18.15 20.27 -6.22
N ASP A 177 18.93 20.78 -7.18
CA ASP A 177 18.69 22.09 -7.79
C ASP A 177 17.59 22.05 -8.87
N TRP A 178 17.23 20.86 -9.38
CA TRP A 178 16.32 20.71 -10.52
C TRP A 178 15.19 19.70 -10.31
N ARG A 179 15.20 18.85 -9.27
CA ARG A 179 14.15 17.82 -9.06
C ARG A 179 12.73 18.39 -9.00
N ASP A 180 12.55 19.53 -8.34
CA ASP A 180 11.24 20.16 -8.18
C ASP A 180 10.81 20.89 -9.45
N ILE A 181 11.77 21.35 -10.24
CA ILE A 181 11.53 21.92 -11.57
C ILE A 181 11.04 20.82 -12.52
N LEU A 182 11.67 19.65 -12.47
CA LEU A 182 11.25 18.48 -13.24
C LEU A 182 9.85 18.01 -12.82
N ALA A 183 9.54 17.99 -11.52
CA ALA A 183 8.19 17.68 -11.05
C ALA A 183 7.14 18.64 -11.64
N LYS A 184 7.42 19.95 -11.60
CA LYS A 184 6.56 20.98 -12.23
C LYS A 184 6.43 20.81 -13.73
N TYR A 185 7.52 20.44 -14.41
CA TYR A 185 7.48 20.10 -15.83
C TYR A 185 6.52 18.95 -16.09
N ALA A 186 6.57 17.89 -15.28
CA ALA A 186 5.71 16.72 -15.45
C ALA A 186 4.23 17.04 -15.17
N GLU A 187 3.93 17.87 -14.17
CA GLU A 187 2.59 18.40 -13.90
C GLU A 187 2.06 19.21 -15.09
N GLU A 188 2.83 20.19 -15.56
CA GLU A 188 2.46 21.04 -16.70
C GLU A 188 2.28 20.22 -18.00
N LYS A 189 3.11 19.19 -18.21
CA LYS A 189 3.01 18.29 -19.36
C LYS A 189 1.76 17.42 -19.30
N ALA A 190 1.33 17.01 -18.11
CA ALA A 190 0.11 16.22 -17.96
C ALA A 190 -1.14 17.04 -18.34
N ASP A 191 -1.15 18.33 -18.01
CA ASP A 191 -2.27 19.24 -18.31
C ASP A 191 -2.24 19.79 -19.75
N TYR A 192 -1.29 19.36 -20.57
CA TYR A 192 -1.02 19.95 -21.89
C TYR A 192 -2.10 19.68 -22.94
N GLY A 193 -3.01 18.73 -22.69
CA GLY A 193 -4.18 18.44 -23.53
C GLY A 193 -3.86 18.21 -25.02
N THR A 194 -4.89 18.27 -25.87
CA THR A 194 -4.73 18.19 -27.34
C THR A 194 -4.49 19.56 -27.99
N GLN A 195 -4.85 20.65 -27.32
CA GLN A 195 -4.71 22.03 -27.80
C GLN A 195 -4.15 22.95 -26.71
N PRO A 196 -2.84 22.90 -26.43
CA PRO A 196 -2.23 23.76 -25.42
C PRO A 196 -2.28 25.24 -25.85
N THR A 197 -2.38 26.14 -24.88
CA THR A 197 -2.24 27.58 -25.10
C THR A 197 -0.78 27.97 -25.37
N ALA A 198 -0.54 29.15 -25.95
CA ALA A 198 0.83 29.66 -26.11
C ALA A 198 1.55 29.85 -24.76
N ALA A 199 0.82 30.24 -23.71
CA ALA A 199 1.36 30.39 -22.36
C ALA A 199 1.84 29.05 -21.77
N GLN A 200 1.01 28.00 -21.86
CA GLN A 200 1.40 26.65 -21.45
C GLN A 200 2.61 26.16 -22.24
N ARG A 201 2.66 26.42 -23.56
CA ARG A 201 3.81 26.06 -24.39
C ARG A 201 5.11 26.71 -23.91
N ASN A 202 5.07 28.01 -23.68
CA ASN A 202 6.24 28.75 -23.21
C ASN A 202 6.68 28.31 -21.81
N ARG A 203 5.72 28.07 -20.90
CA ARG A 203 6.01 27.60 -19.54
C ARG A 203 6.66 26.22 -19.53
N LEU A 204 6.16 25.28 -20.31
CA LEU A 204 6.75 23.95 -20.41
C LEU A 204 8.18 24.00 -20.97
N GLN A 205 8.42 24.83 -22.00
CA GLN A 205 9.76 25.05 -22.57
C GLN A 205 10.72 25.72 -21.57
N ASP A 206 10.24 26.67 -20.75
CA ASP A 206 11.04 27.27 -19.68
C ASP A 206 11.46 26.23 -18.64
N LEU A 207 10.50 25.44 -18.15
CA LEU A 207 10.77 24.37 -17.18
C LEU A 207 11.76 23.34 -17.74
N ALA A 208 11.58 22.92 -19.00
CA ALA A 208 12.47 21.97 -19.66
C ALA A 208 13.92 22.47 -19.75
N ARG A 209 14.15 23.76 -20.06
CA ARG A 209 15.50 24.35 -20.16
C ARG A 209 16.24 24.43 -18.83
N ARG A 210 15.52 24.36 -17.72
CA ARG A 210 16.07 24.47 -16.35
C ARG A 210 16.39 23.10 -15.74
N VAL A 211 16.13 22.01 -16.46
CA VAL A 211 16.49 20.64 -16.09
C VAL A 211 17.57 20.16 -17.08
N PRO A 212 18.62 19.46 -16.63
CA PRO A 212 19.58 18.87 -17.56
C PRO A 212 18.86 17.94 -18.55
N ALA A 213 19.12 18.12 -19.85
CA ALA A 213 18.37 17.42 -20.90
C ALA A 213 18.46 15.89 -20.79
N ALA A 214 19.60 15.36 -20.35
CA ALA A 214 19.79 13.93 -20.14
C ALA A 214 18.91 13.38 -19.00
N ASP A 215 18.79 14.11 -17.89
CA ASP A 215 17.96 13.72 -16.74
C ASP A 215 16.46 13.80 -17.07
N LEU A 216 16.04 14.86 -17.77
CA LEU A 216 14.67 15.00 -18.24
C LEU A 216 14.28 13.82 -19.14
N ALA A 217 15.13 13.51 -20.14
CA ALA A 217 14.85 12.42 -21.07
C ALA A 217 14.90 11.04 -20.38
N SER A 218 15.83 10.84 -19.43
CA SER A 218 15.90 9.62 -18.61
C SER A 218 14.62 9.43 -17.77
N TYR A 219 14.11 10.50 -17.16
CA TYR A 219 12.85 10.47 -16.41
C TYR A 219 11.66 10.09 -17.29
N GLU A 220 11.54 10.67 -18.48
CA GLU A 220 10.46 10.34 -19.42
C GLU A 220 10.52 8.89 -19.89
N ARG A 221 11.72 8.39 -20.23
CA ARG A 221 11.91 7.00 -20.64
C ARG A 221 11.66 6.01 -19.50
N ALA A 222 12.10 6.32 -18.28
CA ALA A 222 11.82 5.50 -17.10
C ALA A 222 10.32 5.39 -16.83
N ARG A 223 9.59 6.51 -16.97
CA ARG A 223 8.13 6.53 -16.82
C ARG A 223 7.42 5.76 -17.93
N ASP A 224 7.74 5.99 -19.21
CA ASP A 224 7.14 5.22 -20.32
C ASP A 224 7.35 3.71 -20.14
N ARG A 225 8.57 3.32 -19.75
CA ARG A 225 8.88 1.92 -19.45
C ARG A 225 8.01 1.39 -18.31
N ASN A 226 7.95 2.08 -17.16
CA ASN A 226 7.14 1.65 -16.02
C ASN A 226 5.66 1.54 -16.42
N PHE A 227 5.15 2.51 -17.17
CA PHE A 227 3.79 2.50 -17.70
C PHE A 227 3.51 1.23 -18.52
N ARG A 228 4.38 0.93 -19.48
CA ARG A 228 4.24 -0.26 -20.35
C ARG A 228 4.40 -1.56 -19.58
N VAL A 229 5.27 -1.63 -18.57
CA VAL A 229 5.42 -2.81 -17.71
C VAL A 229 4.15 -3.05 -16.90
N ASN A 230 3.56 -2.02 -16.31
CA ASN A 230 2.29 -2.14 -15.59
C ASN A 230 1.17 -2.62 -16.52
N GLN A 231 1.11 -2.15 -17.77
CA GLN A 231 0.17 -2.72 -18.76
C GLN A 231 0.37 -4.22 -18.98
N GLU A 232 1.61 -4.74 -19.00
CA GLU A 232 1.84 -6.18 -19.06
C GLU A 232 1.35 -6.91 -17.81
N LEU A 233 1.53 -6.33 -16.62
CA LEU A 233 1.01 -6.92 -15.38
C LEU A 233 -0.52 -7.04 -15.42
N ILE A 234 -1.22 -6.05 -15.96
CA ILE A 234 -2.68 -6.08 -16.16
C ILE A 234 -3.06 -7.24 -17.10
N ARG A 235 -2.37 -7.40 -18.22
CA ARG A 235 -2.61 -8.55 -19.14
C ARG A 235 -2.34 -9.87 -18.45
N MET A 236 -1.27 -9.96 -17.66
CA MET A 236 -0.96 -11.16 -16.89
C MET A 236 -2.03 -11.47 -15.84
N ARG A 237 -2.61 -10.46 -15.18
CA ARG A 237 -3.76 -10.66 -14.29
C ARG A 237 -4.95 -11.22 -15.06
N GLN A 238 -5.26 -10.69 -16.24
CA GLN A 238 -6.31 -11.24 -17.12
C GLN A 238 -6.05 -12.71 -17.51
N GLN A 239 -4.79 -13.10 -17.63
CA GLN A 239 -4.36 -14.49 -17.88
C GLN A 239 -4.23 -15.34 -16.59
N ASN A 240 -4.77 -14.87 -15.46
CA ASN A 240 -4.74 -15.55 -14.16
C ASN A 240 -3.33 -15.83 -13.62
N ALA A 241 -2.34 -15.00 -13.96
CA ALA A 241 -1.02 -15.09 -13.33
C ALA A 241 -1.04 -14.70 -11.84
N PHE A 242 -1.97 -13.83 -11.46
CA PHE A 242 -2.22 -13.39 -10.10
C PHE A 242 -3.64 -13.70 -9.68
N THR A 243 -3.84 -14.04 -8.40
CA THR A 243 -5.14 -14.02 -7.73
C THR A 243 -5.68 -12.60 -7.66
N PHE A 244 -4.81 -11.64 -7.33
CA PHE A 244 -5.14 -10.22 -7.26
C PHE A 244 -3.95 -9.36 -7.71
N LEU A 245 -4.21 -8.25 -8.39
CA LEU A 245 -3.19 -7.27 -8.77
C LEU A 245 -3.51 -5.90 -8.17
N LEU A 246 -2.55 -5.28 -7.51
CA LEU A 246 -2.67 -3.92 -6.98
C LEU A 246 -1.61 -3.00 -7.59
N LEU A 247 -2.01 -1.90 -8.21
CA LEU A 247 -1.05 -0.83 -8.55
C LEU A 247 -1.16 0.30 -7.52
N GLY A 248 -0.08 0.53 -6.77
CA GLY A 248 0.01 1.60 -5.78
C GLY A 248 0.64 2.86 -6.35
N GLU A 249 0.13 4.04 -5.99
CA GLU A 249 0.73 5.32 -6.38
C GLU A 249 1.91 5.66 -5.47
N ASP A 250 3.11 5.79 -6.04
CA ASP A 250 4.31 6.22 -5.32
C ASP A 250 4.39 7.75 -5.28
N ASP A 251 4.69 8.37 -4.13
CA ASP A 251 4.80 9.82 -3.87
C ASP A 251 4.20 10.71 -4.98
N SER A 252 2.88 10.88 -4.89
CA SER A 252 2.05 11.46 -5.93
C SER A 252 1.67 12.90 -5.60
N LYS A 253 0.77 13.47 -6.41
CA LYS A 253 0.21 14.82 -6.27
C LYS A 253 -1.22 14.84 -6.83
N PRO A 254 -2.05 15.85 -6.52
CA PRO A 254 -3.39 15.98 -7.12
C PRO A 254 -3.38 16.05 -8.65
N THR A 255 -2.29 16.57 -9.23
CA THR A 255 -2.08 16.67 -10.68
C THR A 255 -0.77 15.98 -11.08
N GLY A 256 -0.62 15.68 -12.37
CA GLY A 256 0.57 15.01 -12.89
C GLY A 256 0.28 13.77 -13.73
N PRO A 257 1.34 13.14 -14.26
CA PRO A 257 1.23 12.04 -15.21
C PRO A 257 0.50 10.81 -14.63
N GLN A 258 0.65 10.53 -13.34
CA GLN A 258 0.01 9.42 -12.63
C GLN A 258 -1.51 9.41 -12.78
N LYS A 259 -2.15 10.59 -12.85
CA LYS A 259 -3.60 10.70 -13.06
C LYS A 259 -4.02 10.15 -14.42
N ILE A 260 -3.27 10.51 -15.46
CA ILE A 260 -3.50 10.02 -16.83
C ILE A 260 -3.19 8.53 -16.91
N GLU A 261 -2.11 8.09 -16.27
CA GLU A 261 -1.73 6.68 -16.22
C GLU A 261 -2.80 5.83 -15.54
N ARG A 262 -3.32 6.26 -14.38
CA ARG A 262 -4.45 5.64 -13.67
C ARG A 262 -5.68 5.51 -14.56
N GLN A 263 -6.07 6.57 -15.27
CA GLN A 263 -7.19 6.50 -16.20
C GLN A 263 -6.95 5.46 -17.30
N ARG A 264 -5.76 5.45 -17.89
CA ARG A 264 -5.41 4.48 -18.94
C ARG A 264 -5.38 3.04 -18.44
N TYR A 265 -4.94 2.80 -17.20
CA TYR A 265 -5.03 1.48 -16.58
C TYR A 265 -6.48 1.08 -16.30
N ALA A 266 -7.32 1.99 -15.81
CA ALA A 266 -8.74 1.75 -15.59
C ALA A 266 -9.46 1.40 -16.90
N ASP A 267 -9.23 2.17 -17.95
CA ASP A 267 -9.79 1.92 -19.29
C ASP A 267 -9.34 0.55 -19.82
N MET A 268 -8.06 0.21 -19.64
CA MET A 268 -7.52 -1.08 -20.04
C MET A 268 -8.13 -2.24 -19.24
N ALA A 269 -8.26 -2.11 -17.91
CA ALA A 269 -8.88 -3.12 -17.06
C ALA A 269 -10.34 -3.35 -17.46
N LYS A 270 -11.09 -2.27 -17.70
CA LYS A 270 -12.45 -2.32 -18.24
C LYS A 270 -12.53 -3.05 -19.58
N ASN A 271 -11.64 -2.71 -20.53
CA ASN A 271 -11.60 -3.35 -21.85
C ASN A 271 -11.22 -4.84 -21.78
N LEU A 272 -10.49 -5.25 -20.74
CA LEU A 272 -10.14 -6.64 -20.48
C LEU A 272 -11.17 -7.37 -19.60
N ASN A 273 -12.28 -6.72 -19.24
CA ASN A 273 -13.32 -7.20 -18.33
C ASN A 273 -12.78 -7.65 -16.95
N LEU A 274 -11.73 -6.98 -16.48
CA LEU A 274 -11.21 -7.17 -15.12
C LEU A 274 -12.12 -6.44 -14.12
N LYS A 275 -12.49 -7.14 -13.07
CA LYS A 275 -13.30 -6.62 -11.95
C LYS A 275 -12.42 -6.07 -10.83
N GLU A 276 -13.01 -5.26 -9.95
CA GLU A 276 -12.29 -4.66 -8.81
C GLU A 276 -11.75 -5.69 -7.81
N ASP A 277 -12.40 -6.85 -7.68
CA ASP A 277 -11.96 -7.98 -6.85
C ASP A 277 -10.82 -8.79 -7.51
N GLN A 278 -10.46 -8.47 -8.75
CA GLN A 278 -9.34 -9.06 -9.48
C GLN A 278 -8.15 -8.10 -9.58
N MET A 279 -8.43 -6.80 -9.71
CA MET A 279 -7.43 -5.76 -9.76
C MET A 279 -7.98 -4.43 -9.26
N THR A 280 -7.18 -3.69 -8.50
CA THR A 280 -7.48 -2.29 -8.17
C THR A 280 -6.23 -1.41 -8.17
N MET A 281 -6.44 -0.12 -7.95
CA MET A 281 -5.41 0.88 -7.74
C MET A 281 -5.65 1.55 -6.40
N ALA A 282 -4.58 1.88 -5.68
CA ALA A 282 -4.67 2.54 -4.38
C ALA A 282 -3.67 3.69 -4.28
N ALA A 283 -4.03 4.69 -3.47
CA ALA A 283 -3.08 5.71 -3.04
C ALA A 283 -1.99 5.08 -2.17
N GLY A 284 -0.74 5.47 -2.43
CA GLY A 284 0.45 4.99 -1.75
C GLY A 284 0.94 3.61 -2.21
N ILE A 285 2.24 3.39 -2.07
CA ILE A 285 2.92 2.12 -2.39
C ILE A 285 3.50 1.43 -1.15
N ASP A 286 3.79 2.19 -0.09
CA ASP A 286 4.48 1.70 1.11
C ASP A 286 3.58 0.82 1.98
N GLN A 287 2.27 1.04 1.93
CA GLN A 287 1.25 0.26 2.63
C GLN A 287 0.82 -1.00 1.86
N VAL A 288 1.14 -1.11 0.57
CA VAL A 288 0.56 -2.16 -0.30
C VAL A 288 0.86 -3.57 0.18
N ALA A 289 2.09 -3.84 0.64
CA ALA A 289 2.43 -5.15 1.19
C ALA A 289 1.59 -5.49 2.44
N ASN A 290 1.33 -4.50 3.30
CA ASN A 290 0.48 -4.65 4.49
C ASN A 290 -0.96 -5.02 4.09
N LEU A 291 -1.51 -4.29 3.11
CA LEU A 291 -2.86 -4.51 2.60
C LEU A 291 -3.01 -5.90 1.96
N LEU A 292 -2.02 -6.35 1.19
CA LEU A 292 -2.08 -7.65 0.50
C LEU A 292 -1.83 -8.84 1.42
N VAL A 293 -1.03 -8.68 2.49
CA VAL A 293 -0.95 -9.70 3.56
C VAL A 293 -2.29 -9.81 4.27
N SER A 294 -2.91 -8.67 4.65
CA SER A 294 -4.25 -8.66 5.23
C SER A 294 -5.30 -9.30 4.31
N ARG A 295 -5.28 -8.95 3.02
CA ARG A 295 -6.15 -9.56 2.02
C ARG A 295 -5.96 -11.07 1.90
N ALA A 296 -4.71 -11.54 1.83
CA ALA A 296 -4.42 -12.97 1.73
C ALA A 296 -5.00 -13.77 2.91
N MET A 297 -4.99 -13.19 4.11
CA MET A 297 -5.60 -13.77 5.31
C MET A 297 -7.13 -13.78 5.21
N SER A 298 -7.74 -12.64 4.90
CA SER A 298 -9.21 -12.53 4.77
C SER A 298 -9.77 -13.43 3.65
N ASP A 299 -9.07 -13.51 2.52
CA ASP A 299 -9.44 -14.37 1.38
C ASP A 299 -9.34 -15.87 1.71
N SER A 300 -8.54 -16.31 2.69
CA SER A 300 -8.42 -17.73 3.03
C SER A 300 -9.65 -18.25 3.75
N VAL A 301 -10.28 -17.39 4.54
CA VAL A 301 -11.50 -17.67 5.32
C VAL A 301 -12.77 -17.11 4.65
N ALA A 302 -12.66 -16.61 3.42
CA ALA A 302 -13.73 -15.96 2.68
C ALA A 302 -14.44 -14.86 3.49
N TRP A 303 -13.68 -14.12 4.28
CA TRP A 303 -14.17 -13.00 5.07
C TRP A 303 -13.91 -11.68 4.33
N ALA A 304 -14.94 -10.85 4.23
CA ALA A 304 -14.85 -9.50 3.70
C ALA A 304 -15.29 -8.52 4.81
N PRO A 305 -14.33 -7.94 5.56
CA PRO A 305 -14.66 -7.13 6.72
C PRO A 305 -15.51 -5.91 6.37
N ARG A 306 -16.58 -5.65 7.12
CA ARG A 306 -17.40 -4.44 7.01
C ARG A 306 -16.93 -3.41 8.02
N VAL A 307 -16.53 -2.24 7.56
CA VAL A 307 -15.82 -1.25 8.37
C VAL A 307 -16.65 0.00 8.50
N ARG A 308 -17.01 0.39 9.73
CA ARG A 308 -17.53 1.73 9.98
C ARG A 308 -16.35 2.68 10.14
N VAL A 309 -16.33 3.75 9.35
CA VAL A 309 -15.27 4.75 9.44
C VAL A 309 -15.77 5.95 10.24
N VAL A 310 -15.00 6.37 11.23
CA VAL A 310 -15.26 7.55 12.06
C VAL A 310 -14.09 8.50 11.89
N TYR A 311 -14.35 9.74 11.47
CA TYR A 311 -13.31 10.76 11.31
C TYR A 311 -13.30 11.68 12.53
N ALA A 312 -12.10 12.11 12.97
CA ALA A 312 -11.96 13.08 14.04
C ALA A 312 -12.54 14.45 13.68
N ASP A 313 -12.46 14.81 12.39
CA ASP A 313 -13.10 15.99 11.84
C ASP A 313 -13.65 15.71 10.42
N GLU A 314 -14.89 16.15 10.17
CA GLU A 314 -15.60 15.91 8.91
C GLU A 314 -15.05 16.71 7.73
N ASP A 315 -14.39 17.84 7.96
CA ASP A 315 -13.71 18.60 6.92
C ASP A 315 -12.29 18.07 6.69
N GLY A 316 -11.64 17.61 7.76
CA GLY A 316 -10.31 17.01 7.77
C GLY A 316 -10.18 15.82 6.83
N ARG A 317 -11.22 14.99 6.65
CA ARG A 317 -11.20 13.86 5.71
C ARG A 317 -11.03 14.25 4.24
N ARG A 318 -11.34 15.52 3.89
CA ARG A 318 -11.18 16.07 2.54
C ARG A 318 -9.78 16.63 2.30
N THR A 319 -8.93 16.66 3.33
CA THR A 319 -7.55 17.12 3.23
C THR A 319 -6.74 16.19 2.35
N ILE A 320 -5.90 16.77 1.50
CA ILE A 320 -4.92 16.03 0.71
C ILE A 320 -3.56 16.20 1.39
N GLY A 321 -2.98 15.07 1.82
CA GLY A 321 -1.67 15.02 2.46
C GLY A 321 -0.53 15.35 1.51
N ASN A 322 0.65 15.63 2.08
CA ASN A 322 1.86 15.73 1.28
C ASN A 322 2.15 14.38 0.61
N TYR A 323 2.51 14.42 -0.68
CA TYR A 323 2.80 13.25 -1.50
C TYR A 323 1.58 12.35 -1.80
N GLU A 324 0.38 12.84 -1.53
CA GLU A 324 -0.88 12.15 -1.86
C GLU A 324 -1.56 12.81 -3.07
N SER A 325 -2.30 11.99 -3.83
CA SER A 325 -3.08 12.43 -5.00
C SER A 325 -4.56 12.57 -4.73
N LEU A 326 -5.03 12.01 -3.61
CA LEU A 326 -6.43 11.92 -3.24
C LEU A 326 -6.64 12.45 -1.82
N PRO A 327 -7.85 12.94 -1.51
CA PRO A 327 -8.28 13.16 -0.13
C PRO A 327 -8.08 11.92 0.76
N ILE A 328 -8.00 12.12 2.07
CA ILE A 328 -7.88 11.02 3.05
C ILE A 328 -9.00 9.99 2.86
N GLU A 329 -10.24 10.44 2.70
CA GLU A 329 -11.39 9.55 2.54
C GLU A 329 -11.27 8.65 1.29
N ASP A 330 -10.85 9.21 0.17
CA ASP A 330 -10.72 8.49 -1.11
C ASP A 330 -9.54 7.52 -1.07
N SER A 331 -8.43 7.95 -0.45
CA SER A 331 -7.26 7.12 -0.20
C SER A 331 -7.62 5.93 0.67
N LEU A 332 -8.28 6.17 1.81
CA LEU A 332 -8.72 5.14 2.73
C LEU A 332 -9.67 4.15 2.06
N GLN A 333 -10.68 4.64 1.32
CA GLN A 333 -11.59 3.78 0.58
C GLN A 333 -10.86 2.87 -0.41
N SER A 334 -9.86 3.39 -1.13
CA SER A 334 -9.06 2.58 -2.05
C SER A 334 -8.25 1.49 -1.33
N GLN A 335 -7.73 1.80 -0.14
CA GLN A 335 -6.95 0.89 0.69
C GLN A 335 -7.82 -0.19 1.36
N LEU A 336 -9.02 0.17 1.85
CA LEU A 336 -9.99 -0.79 2.37
C LEU A 336 -10.42 -1.79 1.28
N ARG A 337 -10.73 -1.32 0.06
CA ARG A 337 -11.03 -2.22 -1.07
C ARG A 337 -9.86 -3.13 -1.40
N ALA A 338 -8.63 -2.59 -1.38
CA ALA A 338 -7.41 -3.36 -1.62
C ALA A 338 -7.19 -4.46 -0.55
N SER A 339 -7.46 -4.20 0.73
CA SER A 339 -7.36 -5.22 1.79
C SER A 339 -8.47 -6.27 1.77
N GLY A 340 -9.50 -6.09 0.94
CA GLY A 340 -10.67 -6.98 0.87
C GLY A 340 -11.80 -6.56 1.81
N ALA A 341 -11.68 -5.40 2.46
CA ALA A 341 -12.73 -4.81 3.29
C ALA A 341 -13.72 -3.96 2.46
N THR A 342 -14.89 -3.73 3.04
CA THR A 342 -15.94 -2.86 2.51
C THR A 342 -16.36 -1.84 3.56
N VAL A 343 -16.66 -0.61 3.15
CA VAL A 343 -17.17 0.41 4.06
C VAL A 343 -18.65 0.15 4.33
N ALA A 344 -19.04 0.13 5.61
CA ALA A 344 -20.43 0.02 6.02
C ALA A 344 -21.15 1.35 5.81
N GLY A 345 -22.35 1.29 5.22
CA GLY A 345 -23.21 2.46 5.05
C GLY A 345 -23.85 2.94 6.37
N PRO A 346 -24.54 4.08 6.36
CA PRO A 346 -25.32 4.52 7.51
C PRO A 346 -26.38 3.48 7.91
N ASN A 347 -26.40 3.09 9.18
CA ASN A 347 -27.30 2.06 9.75
C ASN A 347 -27.07 0.62 9.24
N GLU A 348 -25.96 0.37 8.57
CA GLU A 348 -25.56 -0.98 8.20
C GLU A 348 -24.75 -1.64 9.33
N ASP A 349 -24.87 -2.97 9.46
CA ASP A 349 -23.98 -3.72 10.36
C ASP A 349 -22.51 -3.60 9.93
N PHE A 350 -21.61 -3.59 10.90
CA PHE A 350 -20.16 -3.54 10.70
C PHE A 350 -19.46 -4.50 11.67
N ASP A 351 -18.27 -4.96 11.28
CA ASP A 351 -17.45 -5.87 12.08
C ASP A 351 -16.53 -5.11 13.06
N TYR A 352 -16.08 -3.90 12.69
CA TYR A 352 -15.26 -3.05 13.54
C TYR A 352 -15.35 -1.57 13.13
N SER A 353 -14.95 -0.68 14.04
CA SER A 353 -14.78 0.74 13.77
C SER A 353 -13.33 1.07 13.42
N LEU A 354 -13.14 1.85 12.37
CA LEU A 354 -11.87 2.50 12.06
C LEU A 354 -11.98 3.98 12.39
N TYR A 355 -11.31 4.39 13.47
CA TYR A 355 -11.18 5.76 13.92
C TYR A 355 -9.99 6.43 13.23
N VAL A 356 -10.26 7.47 12.45
CA VAL A 356 -9.27 8.19 11.64
C VAL A 356 -9.03 9.56 12.26
N ASN A 357 -7.86 9.74 12.88
CA ASN A 357 -7.42 11.05 13.34
C ASN A 357 -6.98 11.89 12.15
N THR A 358 -7.86 12.80 11.70
CA THR A 358 -7.63 13.70 10.57
C THR A 358 -6.73 14.87 10.97
N PRO A 359 -6.11 15.59 10.01
CA PRO A 359 -5.32 16.79 10.31
C PRO A 359 -6.13 17.90 10.96
N ASP A 360 -5.50 18.59 11.92
CA ASP A 360 -5.97 19.83 12.55
C ASP A 360 -7.47 19.83 12.98
N PRO A 361 -7.96 18.79 13.68
CA PRO A 361 -9.34 18.78 14.18
C PRO A 361 -9.50 19.87 15.23
N ASP A 362 -10.67 20.52 15.28
CA ASP A 362 -10.98 21.40 16.40
C ASP A 362 -11.14 20.60 17.70
N GLN A 363 -10.93 21.26 18.85
CA GLN A 363 -10.93 20.57 20.15
C GLN A 363 -12.26 19.88 20.46
N TYR A 364 -13.40 20.47 20.07
CA TYR A 364 -14.70 19.88 20.36
C TYR A 364 -14.92 18.59 19.55
N SER A 365 -14.58 18.62 18.26
CA SER A 365 -14.65 17.44 17.38
C SER A 365 -13.69 16.34 17.85
N LEU A 366 -12.47 16.69 18.27
CA LEU A 366 -11.50 15.75 18.81
C LEU A 366 -11.98 15.11 20.14
N ASP A 367 -12.51 15.89 21.07
CA ASP A 367 -13.03 15.37 22.35
C ASP A 367 -14.21 14.41 22.12
N ALA A 368 -15.11 14.74 21.19
CA ALA A 368 -16.23 13.87 20.82
C ALA A 368 -15.74 12.57 20.15
N PHE A 369 -14.73 12.67 19.27
CA PHE A 369 -14.10 11.52 18.63
C PHE A 369 -13.45 10.58 19.66
N LEU A 370 -12.66 11.12 20.60
CA LEU A 370 -12.00 10.35 21.65
C LEU A 370 -13.02 9.74 22.61
N GLY A 371 -14.04 10.48 23.03
CA GLY A 371 -15.10 9.95 23.91
C GLY A 371 -15.89 8.82 23.25
N SER A 372 -16.13 8.89 21.94
CA SER A 372 -16.75 7.79 21.19
C SER A 372 -15.83 6.57 21.09
N LEU A 373 -14.53 6.79 20.83
CA LEU A 373 -13.52 5.73 20.76
C LEU A 373 -13.41 5.00 22.10
N GLU A 374 -13.25 5.74 23.20
CA GLU A 374 -13.15 5.19 24.56
C GLU A 374 -14.39 4.36 24.92
N SER A 375 -15.59 4.90 24.63
CA SER A 375 -16.85 4.20 24.87
C SER A 375 -16.95 2.85 24.14
N GLU A 376 -16.46 2.76 22.90
CA GLU A 376 -16.46 1.50 22.14
C GLU A 376 -15.44 0.51 22.66
N VAL A 377 -14.24 0.98 23.02
CA VAL A 377 -13.19 0.14 23.63
C VAL A 377 -13.67 -0.41 24.98
N ASP A 378 -14.28 0.41 25.83
CA ASP A 378 -14.80 0.00 27.15
C ASP A 378 -15.93 -1.03 27.04
N GLN A 379 -16.72 -0.96 25.98
CA GLN A 379 -17.76 -1.94 25.67
C GLN A 379 -17.22 -3.21 24.98
N GLY A 380 -15.91 -3.29 24.72
CA GLY A 380 -15.27 -4.45 24.09
C GLY A 380 -15.51 -4.55 22.59
N PHE A 381 -15.93 -3.47 21.92
CA PHE A 381 -16.07 -3.45 20.47
C PHE A 381 -14.69 -3.46 19.80
N PRO A 382 -14.53 -4.19 18.67
CA PRO A 382 -13.32 -4.11 17.88
C PRO A 382 -13.12 -2.70 17.30
N VAL A 383 -11.99 -2.10 17.64
CA VAL A 383 -11.60 -0.76 17.20
C VAL A 383 -10.21 -0.80 16.57
N ALA A 384 -10.06 -0.09 15.46
CA ALA A 384 -8.79 0.23 14.83
C ALA A 384 -8.60 1.75 14.79
N VAL A 385 -7.35 2.21 14.87
CA VAL A 385 -7.01 3.64 14.81
C VAL A 385 -6.02 3.87 13.67
N ALA A 386 -6.28 4.90 12.86
CA ALA A 386 -5.37 5.41 11.85
C ALA A 386 -5.06 6.87 12.18
N ASP A 387 -3.80 7.16 12.49
CA ASP A 387 -3.36 8.55 12.65
C ASP A 387 -2.88 9.11 11.33
N THR A 388 -3.63 10.09 10.81
CA THR A 388 -3.32 10.84 9.60
C THR A 388 -3.06 12.31 9.89
N ASN A 389 -2.93 12.69 11.16
CA ASN A 389 -2.71 14.07 11.54
C ASN A 389 -1.25 14.48 11.24
N LEU A 390 -1.08 15.13 10.09
CA LEU A 390 0.22 15.60 9.56
C LEU A 390 0.72 16.90 10.25
N GLY A 391 -0.01 17.41 11.25
CA GLY A 391 0.32 18.61 12.02
C GLY A 391 1.27 18.36 13.20
N LYS A 392 1.61 19.42 13.94
CA LYS A 392 2.43 19.32 15.18
C LYS A 392 1.71 18.65 16.35
N GLY A 393 0.39 18.45 16.24
CA GLY A 393 -0.48 17.85 17.25
C GLY A 393 -0.91 16.42 16.93
N GLY A 394 -0.25 15.72 16.00
CA GLY A 394 -0.49 14.29 15.78
C GLY A 394 -0.35 13.52 17.10
N ILE A 395 -1.39 12.76 17.44
CA ILE A 395 -1.47 11.99 18.68
C ILE A 395 -1.09 10.56 18.29
N ALA A 396 0.23 10.33 18.22
CA ALA A 396 0.80 9.00 18.04
C ALA A 396 0.81 8.22 19.37
#